data_AF-A0AB40APW3-F1
#
_entry.id   AF-A0AB40APW3-F1
#
_cell.length_a   1.000
_cell.length_b   1.000
_cell.length_c   1.000
_cell.angle_alpha   90.00
_cell.angle_beta   90.00
_cell.angle_gamma   90.00
#
_symmetry.space_group_name_H-M   'P 1'
#
loop_
_entity.id
_entity.type
_entity.pdbx_description
1 polymer ?
#
loop_
_entity_poly.entity_id
_entity_poly.type
_entity_poly.pdbx_seq_one_letter_code
_entity_poly.pdbx_strand_id
1 'polypeptide(L)'
;MQDPVSCLCSCIQSYVTRQDISYVFRTKEKIDDLKNTMKNLMATKEDVQRKLDDPQERGKLLDNQHQVKDWLRDVGEKDNKVERLLDEYGKGNCVPAGSCSLNCFSRYKIGRNAFKLKEEITQLTTKQPEIKFSDIPPPKPVSESYKTVGKEISSNVDIARSYLADETVGIIGIWGMGGVGKTTLLKKIRQSLSGDANMGFDHVLFIEASKVILLEELRKQIAKFLQLEPSAGKEDIFNVLKISNFVLLLDNIWEEVGLIDLGIPHPYSEDNSTKQYKHKVIFTTRSEDVCARMEASKKIKVECLEPDEAWALFKQNVNLDVIESDEKFKKIARQVMRKCGGLPLALKVVGKAMSNKKTVQNWEVVLNSDTEVVQDVQESLLRLLKFSYDHLPDIMNIKECFLSASMLRWSSKDVLLECWMGLGLMGDLVNLQLAYGKATYIFNILEGSGLLHFSDEGDMHLHDVIYEMALWIASDCGRNRNKWIVKTFEVKTASINAENWRFANRVFISGEVELSLPICLISVLICCV
;
A
#
# COMPACT_ATOMS: atom_id res chain seq x y z
N MET A 1 -50.30 26.37 62.67
CA MET A 1 -49.08 25.90 61.98
C MET A 1 -49.30 26.11 60.49
N GLN A 2 -48.71 27.17 59.93
CA GLN A 2 -48.70 27.43 58.49
C GLN A 2 -47.56 26.63 57.85
N ASP A 3 -47.87 26.00 56.72
CA ASP A 3 -46.98 25.18 55.90
C ASP A 3 -45.73 25.97 55.46
N PRO A 4 -44.50 25.48 55.69
CA PRO A 4 -43.27 26.16 55.28
C PRO A 4 -43.18 26.48 53.78
N VAL A 5 -43.97 25.80 52.95
CA VAL A 5 -44.08 26.04 51.50
C VAL A 5 -44.72 27.41 51.20
N SER A 6 -45.59 27.91 52.08
CA SER A 6 -46.32 29.17 51.86
C SER A 6 -45.47 30.44 52.00
N CYS A 7 -44.39 30.39 52.79
CA CYS A 7 -43.63 31.59 53.18
C CYS A 7 -42.49 31.93 52.21
N LEU A 8 -41.95 30.94 51.48
CA LEU A 8 -40.97 31.16 50.39
C LEU A 8 -41.62 31.49 49.04
N CYS A 9 -42.91 31.19 48.86
CA CYS A 9 -43.61 31.36 47.59
C CYS A 9 -44.03 32.80 47.27
N SER A 10 -44.25 33.68 48.26
CA SER A 10 -44.81 35.02 48.00
C SER A 10 -43.79 36.04 47.46
N CYS A 11 -42.49 35.90 47.76
CA CYS A 11 -41.46 36.84 47.30
C CYS A 11 -40.78 36.45 45.98
N ILE A 12 -40.90 35.19 45.52
CA ILE A 12 -40.20 34.67 44.34
C ILE A 12 -41.15 34.55 43.12
N GLN A 13 -42.47 34.66 43.33
CA GLN A 13 -43.51 34.47 42.32
C GLN A 13 -43.51 35.48 41.15
N SER A 14 -42.78 36.60 41.24
CA SER A 14 -42.69 37.57 40.13
C SER A 14 -41.56 37.30 39.12
N TYR A 15 -40.62 36.38 39.41
CA TYR A 15 -39.42 36.15 38.57
C TYR A 15 -39.08 34.68 38.25
N VAL A 16 -39.83 33.69 38.76
CA VAL A 16 -39.49 32.25 38.63
C VAL A 16 -40.61 31.48 37.95
N THR A 17 -40.29 30.76 36.86
CA THR A 17 -41.28 30.00 36.09
C THR A 17 -41.74 28.74 36.85
N ARG A 18 -42.94 28.21 36.55
CA ARG A 18 -43.39 26.89 37.07
C ARG A 18 -42.36 25.78 36.82
N GLN A 19 -41.62 25.88 35.71
CA GLN A 19 -40.60 24.92 35.34
C GLN A 19 -39.36 25.01 36.23
N ASP A 20 -38.94 26.23 36.61
CA ASP A 20 -37.83 26.45 37.54
C ASP A 20 -38.13 25.91 38.95
N ILE A 21 -39.37 26.08 39.43
CA ILE A 21 -39.83 25.50 40.71
C ILE A 21 -39.79 23.95 40.62
N SER A 22 -40.17 23.38 39.47
CA SER A 22 -40.15 21.93 39.27
C SER A 22 -38.74 21.33 39.34
N TYR A 23 -37.70 22.06 38.92
CA TYR A 23 -36.32 21.57 39.00
C TYR A 23 -35.84 21.37 40.44
N VAL A 24 -36.39 22.10 41.41
CA VAL A 24 -36.03 21.95 42.83
C VAL A 24 -36.85 20.84 43.48
N PHE A 25 -38.18 20.95 43.40
CA PHE A 25 -39.09 20.10 44.18
C PHE A 25 -39.36 18.74 43.54
N ARG A 26 -39.13 18.58 42.23
CA ARG A 26 -39.31 17.33 41.48
C ARG A 26 -38.01 16.79 40.91
N THR A 27 -36.88 17.10 41.55
CA THR A 27 -35.54 16.63 41.13
C THR A 27 -35.50 15.10 40.99
N LYS A 28 -36.10 14.37 41.94
CA LYS A 28 -36.14 12.90 41.93
C LYS A 28 -36.85 12.36 40.69
N GLU A 29 -38.05 12.87 40.39
CA GLU A 29 -38.81 12.49 39.20
C GLU A 29 -38.02 12.75 37.92
N LYS A 30 -37.31 13.89 37.83
CA LYS A 30 -36.47 14.23 36.66
C LYS A 30 -35.27 13.29 36.50
N ILE A 31 -34.67 12.84 37.59
CA ILE A 31 -33.58 11.86 37.58
C ILE A 31 -34.10 10.47 37.18
N ASP A 32 -35.24 10.05 37.72
CA ASP A 32 -35.85 8.76 37.38
C ASP A 32 -36.26 8.71 35.90
N ASP A 33 -36.83 9.81 35.39
CA ASP A 33 -37.11 9.99 33.97
C ASP A 33 -35.84 9.88 33.10
N LEU A 34 -34.76 10.59 33.48
CA LEU A 34 -33.49 10.56 32.76
C LEU A 34 -32.92 9.13 32.71
N LYS A 35 -32.93 8.41 33.84
CA LYS A 35 -32.45 7.02 33.92
C LYS A 35 -33.23 6.12 32.97
N ASN A 36 -34.55 6.24 32.96
CA ASN A 36 -35.41 5.44 32.09
C ASN A 36 -35.16 5.75 30.61
N THR A 37 -35.02 7.02 30.24
CA THR A 37 -34.70 7.42 28.86
C THR A 37 -33.32 6.91 28.43
N MET A 38 -32.31 7.01 29.29
CA MET A 38 -30.96 6.50 28.99
C MET A 38 -30.96 4.98 28.82
N LYS A 39 -31.66 4.26 29.70
CA LYS A 39 -31.80 2.80 29.62
C LYS A 39 -32.38 2.36 28.28
N ASN A 40 -33.41 3.06 27.80
CA ASN A 40 -34.00 2.77 26.49
C ASN A 40 -33.01 3.01 25.34
N LEU A 41 -32.24 4.11 25.39
CA LEU A 41 -31.23 4.40 24.38
C LEU A 41 -30.11 3.34 24.37
N MET A 42 -29.69 2.84 25.53
CA MET A 42 -28.71 1.76 25.64
C MET A 42 -29.21 0.45 25.03
N ALA A 43 -30.47 0.10 25.26
CA ALA A 43 -31.08 -1.06 24.59
C ALA A 43 -31.07 -0.90 23.06
N THR A 44 -31.38 0.30 22.55
CA THR A 44 -31.29 0.60 21.12
C THR A 44 -29.86 0.50 20.59
N LYS A 45 -28.86 0.95 21.36
CA LYS A 45 -27.44 0.80 21.01
C LYS A 45 -27.06 -0.68 20.89
N GLU A 46 -27.51 -1.53 21.81
CA GLU A 46 -27.29 -2.98 21.75
C GLU A 46 -27.96 -3.62 20.53
N ASP A 47 -29.16 -3.19 20.15
CA ASP A 47 -29.83 -3.66 18.92
C ASP A 47 -29.03 -3.29 17.67
N VAL A 48 -28.50 -2.07 17.60
CA VAL A 48 -27.64 -1.60 16.50
C VAL A 48 -26.35 -2.43 16.46
N GLN A 49 -25.71 -2.63 17.60
CA GLN A 49 -24.47 -3.43 17.69
C GLN A 49 -24.71 -4.88 17.25
N ARG A 50 -25.81 -5.51 17.68
CA ARG A 50 -26.19 -6.86 17.24
C ARG A 50 -26.37 -6.97 15.73
N LYS A 51 -26.91 -5.95 15.06
CA LYS A 51 -27.04 -5.91 13.60
C LYS A 51 -25.69 -5.74 12.89
N LEU A 52 -24.75 -5.01 13.48
CA LEU A 52 -23.39 -4.86 12.94
C LEU A 52 -22.59 -6.15 13.09
N ASP A 53 -22.84 -6.92 14.15
CA ASP A 53 -22.15 -8.17 14.44
C ASP A 53 -22.81 -9.40 13.76
N ASP A 54 -23.91 -9.20 13.03
CA ASP A 54 -24.69 -10.26 12.37
C ASP A 54 -23.80 -11.06 11.38
N PRO A 55 -23.64 -12.37 11.58
CA PRO A 55 -22.83 -13.21 10.69
C PRO A 55 -23.25 -13.17 9.22
N GLN A 56 -24.53 -12.89 8.92
CA GLN A 56 -25.04 -12.81 7.54
C GLN A 56 -24.66 -11.51 6.82
N GLU A 57 -24.31 -10.48 7.59
CA GLU A 57 -23.92 -9.15 7.07
C GLU A 57 -22.40 -8.95 7.07
N ARG A 58 -21.63 -9.90 7.62
CA ARG A 58 -20.16 -9.91 7.56
C ARG A 58 -19.70 -10.01 6.11
N GLY A 59 -18.97 -8.99 5.65
CA GLY A 59 -18.46 -8.90 4.28
C GLY A 59 -19.30 -8.03 3.33
N LYS A 60 -20.36 -7.38 3.82
CA LYS A 60 -21.08 -6.33 3.09
C LYS A 60 -20.61 -4.94 3.50
N LEU A 61 -20.80 -3.95 2.63
CA LEU A 61 -20.44 -2.57 2.89
C LEU A 61 -21.52 -1.88 3.73
N LEU A 62 -21.14 -1.19 4.80
CA LEU A 62 -22.05 -0.35 5.57
C LEU A 62 -22.12 1.05 4.94
N ASP A 63 -23.19 1.33 4.20
CA ASP A 63 -23.34 2.55 3.37
C ASP A 63 -23.17 3.85 4.17
N ASN A 64 -23.59 3.84 5.43
CA ASN A 64 -23.58 5.00 6.31
C ASN A 64 -22.65 4.83 7.52
N GLN A 65 -21.51 4.16 7.32
CA GLN A 65 -20.52 3.85 8.37
C GLN A 65 -20.18 5.06 9.25
N HIS A 66 -19.97 6.23 8.66
CA HIS A 66 -19.66 7.45 9.42
C HIS A 66 -20.79 7.89 10.35
N GLN A 67 -22.04 7.88 9.87
CA GLN A 67 -23.21 8.27 10.67
C GLN A 67 -23.43 7.29 11.83
N VAL A 68 -23.23 5.99 11.59
CA VAL A 68 -23.35 4.95 12.61
C VAL A 68 -22.24 5.10 13.67
N LYS A 69 -20.98 5.29 13.25
CA LYS A 69 -19.84 5.51 14.17
C LYS A 69 -20.03 6.78 15.02
N ASP A 70 -20.47 7.88 14.41
CA ASP A 70 -20.72 9.15 15.11
C ASP A 70 -21.86 9.01 16.13
N TRP A 71 -22.97 8.36 15.74
CA TRP A 71 -24.09 8.14 16.67
C TRP A 71 -23.68 7.28 17.86
N LEU A 72 -22.93 6.19 17.66
CA LEU A 72 -22.44 5.33 18.75
C LEU A 72 -21.53 6.09 19.72
N ARG A 73 -20.65 6.96 19.20
CA ARG A 73 -19.80 7.84 20.00
C ARG A 73 -20.65 8.79 20.84
N ASP A 74 -21.61 9.47 20.22
CA ASP A 74 -22.49 10.42 20.90
C ASP A 74 -23.29 9.75 22.03
N VAL A 75 -23.79 8.52 21.81
CA VAL A 75 -24.47 7.73 22.86
C VAL A 75 -23.53 7.48 24.04
N GLY A 76 -22.28 7.07 23.78
CA GLY A 76 -21.28 6.86 24.82
C GLY A 76 -20.92 8.13 25.60
N GLU A 77 -20.86 9.28 24.92
CA GLU A 77 -20.65 10.57 25.61
C GLU A 77 -21.82 10.96 26.51
N LYS A 78 -23.07 10.68 26.08
CA LYS A 78 -24.25 10.94 26.91
C LYS A 78 -24.29 10.02 28.11
N ASP A 79 -23.94 8.73 27.96
CA ASP A 79 -23.86 7.76 29.05
C ASP A 79 -22.93 8.26 30.17
N ASN A 80 -21.70 8.63 29.79
CA ASN A 80 -20.70 9.21 30.70
C ASN A 80 -21.18 10.52 31.38
N LYS A 81 -22.05 11.30 30.73
CA LYS A 81 -22.65 12.52 31.32
C LYS A 81 -23.77 12.16 32.30
N VAL A 82 -24.58 11.14 32.01
CA VAL A 82 -25.63 10.64 32.91
C VAL A 82 -25.00 10.07 34.16
N GLU A 83 -24.00 9.19 34.04
CA GLU A 83 -23.32 8.59 35.21
C GLU A 83 -22.76 9.67 36.16
N ARG A 84 -22.03 10.66 35.63
CA ARG A 84 -21.50 11.76 36.44
C ARG A 84 -22.59 12.55 37.17
N LEU A 85 -23.73 12.77 36.52
CA LEU A 85 -24.86 13.48 37.14
C LEU A 85 -25.53 12.64 38.23
N LEU A 86 -25.62 11.32 38.03
CA LEU A 86 -26.14 10.38 39.03
C LEU A 86 -25.24 10.31 40.26
N ASP A 87 -23.92 10.37 40.08
CA ASP A 87 -22.94 10.47 41.17
C ASP A 87 -23.08 11.78 41.95
N GLU A 88 -23.23 12.92 41.26
CA GLU A 88 -23.46 14.23 41.90
C GLU A 88 -24.77 14.20 42.73
N TYR A 89 -25.82 13.56 42.21
CA TYR A 89 -27.09 13.37 42.91
C TYR A 89 -26.96 12.45 44.13
N GLY A 90 -26.22 11.35 44.03
CA GLY A 90 -26.00 10.40 45.13
C GLY A 90 -25.25 11.01 46.31
N LYS A 91 -24.25 11.86 46.04
CA LYS A 91 -23.45 12.56 47.06
C LYS A 91 -24.25 13.60 47.86
N GLY A 92 -25.32 14.17 47.28
CA GLY A 92 -26.18 15.19 47.91
C GLY A 92 -27.19 14.66 48.95
N ASN A 93 -27.34 13.34 49.10
CA ASN A 93 -28.30 12.72 50.02
C ASN A 93 -27.73 12.38 51.42
N CYS A 94 -26.49 12.78 51.73
CA CYS A 94 -25.84 12.54 53.02
C CYS A 94 -25.57 13.85 53.78
N VAL A 95 -26.59 14.52 54.35
CA VAL A 95 -26.36 15.58 55.37
C VAL A 95 -27.49 15.55 56.43
N PRO A 96 -27.18 15.62 57.74
CA PRO A 96 -28.18 15.64 58.80
C PRO A 96 -29.09 16.87 58.74
N ALA A 97 -30.34 16.71 59.16
CA ALA A 97 -31.38 17.75 59.20
C ALA A 97 -30.91 19.00 59.97
N GLY A 98 -30.87 20.16 59.31
CA GLY A 98 -30.57 21.44 59.98
C GLY A 98 -30.26 22.67 59.12
N SER A 99 -30.01 22.56 57.81
CA SER A 99 -29.72 23.74 56.95
C SER A 99 -30.55 23.75 55.67
N CYS A 100 -31.51 24.67 55.58
CA CYS A 100 -32.53 24.70 54.52
C CYS A 100 -32.18 25.55 53.27
N SER A 101 -31.02 26.21 53.19
CA SER A 101 -30.70 27.13 52.07
C SER A 101 -29.77 26.55 51.00
N LEU A 102 -28.83 25.66 51.35
CA LEU A 102 -27.82 25.12 50.41
C LEU A 102 -28.34 23.97 49.52
N ASN A 103 -29.40 23.26 49.94
CA ASN A 103 -29.93 22.09 49.23
C ASN A 103 -30.77 22.48 48.00
N CYS A 104 -31.42 23.66 48.01
CA CYS A 104 -32.31 24.10 46.93
C CYS A 104 -31.57 24.46 45.64
N PHE A 105 -30.41 25.12 45.73
CA PHE A 105 -29.59 25.49 44.56
C PHE A 105 -28.93 24.26 43.90
N SER A 106 -28.43 23.32 44.71
CA SER A 106 -27.88 22.06 44.21
C SER A 106 -28.97 21.23 43.52
N ARG A 107 -30.15 21.08 44.14
CA ARG A 107 -31.31 20.41 43.53
C ARG A 107 -31.78 21.10 42.25
N TYR A 108 -31.88 22.43 42.24
CA TYR A 108 -32.18 23.20 41.03
C TYR A 108 -31.21 22.85 39.89
N LYS A 109 -29.90 22.90 40.17
CA LYS A 109 -28.85 22.63 39.18
C LYS A 109 -28.94 21.20 38.65
N ILE A 110 -29.07 20.22 39.54
CA ILE A 110 -29.18 18.80 39.17
C ILE A 110 -30.47 18.54 38.38
N GLY A 111 -31.62 19.03 38.86
CA GLY A 111 -32.91 18.85 38.20
C GLY A 111 -32.97 19.51 36.82
N ARG A 112 -32.35 20.69 36.66
CA ARG A 112 -32.22 21.37 35.37
C ARG A 112 -31.29 20.61 34.41
N ASN A 113 -30.15 20.14 34.89
CA ASN A 113 -29.21 19.35 34.09
C ASN A 113 -29.84 18.01 33.66
N ALA A 114 -30.58 17.35 34.55
CA ALA A 114 -31.28 16.11 34.24
C ALA A 114 -32.34 16.32 33.16
N PHE A 115 -33.10 17.41 33.26
CA PHE A 115 -34.08 17.78 32.25
C PHE A 115 -33.43 18.04 30.88
N LYS A 116 -32.37 18.86 30.83
CA LYS A 116 -31.65 19.15 29.57
C LYS A 116 -31.06 17.89 28.94
N LEU A 117 -30.39 17.07 29.75
CA LEU A 117 -29.75 15.85 29.25
C LEU A 117 -30.80 14.85 28.75
N LYS A 118 -31.98 14.79 29.37
CA LYS A 118 -33.12 14.00 28.88
C LYS A 118 -33.57 14.47 27.49
N GLU A 119 -33.68 15.78 27.26
CA GLU A 119 -34.04 16.33 25.96
C GLU A 119 -33.00 15.99 24.89
N GLU A 120 -31.70 16.13 25.22
CA GLU A 120 -30.60 15.78 24.33
C GLU A 120 -30.59 14.29 23.98
N ILE A 121 -30.81 13.41 24.95
CA ILE A 121 -30.92 11.95 24.74
C ILE A 121 -32.14 11.64 23.87
N THR A 122 -33.28 12.28 24.12
CA THR A 122 -34.49 12.08 23.32
C THR A 122 -34.28 12.47 21.86
N GLN A 123 -33.56 13.56 21.60
CA GLN A 123 -33.17 13.97 20.24
C GLN A 123 -32.18 12.98 19.60
N LEU A 124 -31.29 12.38 20.38
CA LEU A 124 -30.35 11.39 19.88
C LEU A 124 -31.06 10.07 19.52
N THR A 125 -32.10 9.70 20.29
CA THR A 125 -32.98 8.56 19.98
C THR A 125 -33.74 8.77 18.67
N THR A 126 -34.27 9.97 18.41
CA THR A 126 -34.99 10.25 17.15
C THR A 126 -34.06 10.33 15.93
N LYS A 127 -32.76 10.57 16.15
CA LYS A 127 -31.71 10.58 15.11
C LYS A 127 -31.02 9.22 14.92
N GLN A 128 -31.60 8.14 15.41
CA GLN A 128 -31.06 6.79 15.19
C GLN A 128 -30.80 6.56 13.69
N PRO A 129 -29.57 6.20 13.28
CA PRO A 129 -29.27 5.94 11.88
C PRO A 129 -29.94 4.66 11.42
N GLU A 130 -30.48 4.67 10.19
CA GLU A 130 -30.99 3.48 9.51
C GLU A 130 -29.80 2.66 8.99
N ILE A 131 -29.64 1.42 9.45
CA ILE A 131 -28.51 0.57 9.03
C ILE A 131 -28.81 0.02 7.62
N LYS A 132 -27.94 0.33 6.66
CA LYS A 132 -28.04 -0.14 5.27
C LYS A 132 -26.76 -0.83 4.85
N PHE A 133 -26.90 -2.07 4.37
CA PHE A 133 -25.81 -2.85 3.82
C PHE A 133 -25.96 -2.94 2.30
N SER A 134 -24.86 -2.75 1.58
CA SER A 134 -24.76 -2.99 0.15
C SER A 134 -23.72 -4.05 -0.16
N ASP A 135 -23.93 -4.80 -1.24
CA ASP A 135 -22.94 -5.75 -1.73
C ASP A 135 -21.69 -4.99 -2.21
N ILE A 136 -20.51 -5.50 -1.89
CA ILE A 136 -19.24 -4.89 -2.31
C ILE A 136 -19.21 -4.92 -3.85
N PRO A 137 -19.21 -3.75 -4.54
CA PRO A 137 -19.06 -3.75 -5.98
C PRO A 137 -17.67 -4.26 -6.33
N PRO A 138 -17.52 -5.10 -7.37
CA PRO A 138 -16.21 -5.51 -7.83
C PRO A 138 -15.39 -4.27 -8.19
N PRO A 139 -14.10 -4.23 -7.82
CA PRO A 139 -13.24 -3.09 -8.13
C PRO A 139 -13.29 -2.81 -9.62
N LYS A 140 -13.52 -1.53 -9.97
CA LYS A 140 -13.54 -1.12 -11.38
C LYS A 140 -12.23 -1.53 -12.05
N PRO A 141 -12.26 -2.24 -13.18
CA PRO A 141 -11.05 -2.54 -13.92
C PRO A 141 -10.46 -1.22 -14.40
N VAL A 142 -9.28 -0.87 -13.89
CA VAL A 142 -8.44 0.16 -14.50
C VAL A 142 -8.05 -0.37 -15.88
N SER A 143 -8.60 0.23 -16.94
CA SER A 143 -8.32 -0.20 -18.30
C SER A 143 -6.92 0.28 -18.71
N GLU A 144 -5.89 -0.40 -18.24
CA GLU A 144 -4.54 -0.14 -18.68
C GLU A 144 -4.31 -0.78 -20.05
N SER A 145 -4.17 0.07 -21.07
CA SER A 145 -3.76 -0.32 -22.41
C SER A 145 -2.25 -0.62 -22.42
N TYR A 146 -1.85 -1.79 -21.94
CA TYR A 146 -0.48 -2.26 -22.11
C TYR A 146 -0.23 -2.65 -23.57
N LYS A 147 0.46 -1.79 -24.34
CA LYS A 147 1.03 -2.17 -25.64
C LYS A 147 2.13 -3.20 -25.39
N THR A 148 1.83 -4.46 -25.68
CA THR A 148 2.79 -5.57 -25.59
C THR A 148 3.06 -6.14 -26.97
N VAL A 149 4.29 -6.57 -27.19
CA VAL A 149 4.73 -7.28 -28.38
C VAL A 149 5.00 -8.72 -27.97
N GLY A 150 4.53 -9.68 -28.76
CA GLY A 150 4.89 -11.08 -28.64
C GLY A 150 3.68 -12.02 -28.62
N LYS A 151 3.68 -13.00 -29.52
CA LYS A 151 2.69 -14.09 -29.57
C LYS A 151 2.79 -14.99 -28.35
N GLU A 152 4.00 -15.12 -27.80
CA GLU A 152 4.29 -15.94 -26.63
C GLU A 152 3.56 -15.43 -25.37
N ILE A 153 3.50 -14.10 -25.16
CA ILE A 153 2.73 -13.52 -24.05
C ILE A 153 1.25 -13.90 -24.17
N SER A 154 0.66 -13.79 -25.36
CA SER A 154 -0.74 -14.18 -25.58
C SER A 154 -0.96 -15.67 -25.33
N SER A 155 -0.07 -16.53 -25.84
CA SER A 155 -0.13 -17.98 -25.58
C SER A 155 -0.04 -18.30 -24.09
N ASN A 156 0.85 -17.62 -23.35
CA ASN A 156 0.99 -17.82 -21.91
C ASN A 156 -0.23 -17.31 -21.12
N VAL A 157 -0.92 -16.26 -21.59
CA VAL A 157 -2.22 -15.84 -21.03
C VAL A 157 -3.26 -16.94 -21.23
N ASP A 158 -3.35 -17.53 -22.42
CA ASP A 158 -4.30 -18.61 -22.71
C ASP A 158 -4.01 -19.86 -21.86
N ILE A 159 -2.72 -20.22 -21.70
CA ILE A 159 -2.29 -21.30 -20.80
C ILE A 159 -2.70 -20.98 -19.36
N ALA A 160 -2.42 -19.78 -18.85
CA ALA A 160 -2.82 -19.38 -17.51
C ALA A 160 -4.35 -19.43 -17.31
N ARG A 161 -5.13 -19.02 -18.31
CA ARG A 161 -6.60 -19.14 -18.30
C ARG A 161 -7.05 -20.59 -18.23
N SER A 162 -6.40 -21.49 -18.97
CA SER A 162 -6.71 -22.92 -18.90
C SER A 162 -6.48 -23.49 -17.50
N TYR A 163 -5.40 -23.10 -16.83
CA TYR A 163 -5.13 -23.50 -15.44
C TYR A 163 -6.09 -22.86 -14.44
N LEU A 164 -6.53 -21.62 -14.68
CA LEU A 164 -7.56 -20.97 -13.86
C LEU A 164 -8.94 -21.62 -14.02
N ALA A 165 -9.23 -22.24 -15.17
CA ALA A 165 -10.47 -23.00 -15.40
C ALA A 165 -10.45 -24.39 -14.75
N ASP A 166 -9.28 -25.03 -14.61
CA ASP A 166 -9.13 -26.35 -14.02
C ASP A 166 -9.27 -26.33 -12.49
N GLU A 167 -10.33 -26.91 -11.92
CA GLU A 167 -10.61 -26.93 -10.48
C GLU A 167 -9.55 -27.64 -9.62
N THR A 168 -8.74 -28.52 -10.24
CA THR A 168 -7.66 -29.24 -9.54
C THR A 168 -6.42 -28.37 -9.31
N VAL A 169 -6.31 -27.24 -10.03
CA VAL A 169 -5.15 -26.34 -9.94
C VAL A 169 -5.45 -25.20 -8.98
N GLY A 170 -4.89 -25.21 -7.78
CA GLY A 170 -4.99 -24.12 -6.82
C GLY A 170 -3.93 -23.03 -6.99
N ILE A 171 -2.67 -23.43 -7.15
CA ILE A 171 -1.51 -22.52 -7.16
C ILE A 171 -0.75 -22.63 -8.50
N ILE A 172 -0.46 -21.48 -9.12
CA ILE A 172 0.26 -21.37 -10.40
C ILE A 172 1.49 -20.47 -10.21
N GLY A 173 2.67 -21.01 -10.52
CA GLY A 173 3.94 -20.26 -10.46
C GLY A 173 4.39 -19.80 -11.85
N ILE A 174 4.54 -18.49 -12.04
CA ILE A 174 5.14 -17.90 -13.24
C ILE A 174 6.60 -17.58 -12.94
N TRP A 175 7.54 -18.20 -13.64
CA TRP A 175 8.96 -18.04 -13.33
C TRP A 175 9.82 -17.77 -14.56
N GLY A 176 11.02 -17.23 -14.33
CA GLY A 176 11.96 -16.85 -15.37
C GLY A 176 12.91 -15.74 -14.93
N MET A 177 13.92 -15.44 -15.75
CA MET A 177 14.96 -14.44 -15.43
C MET A 177 14.38 -13.04 -15.15
N GLY A 178 15.11 -12.21 -14.40
CA GLY A 178 14.76 -10.79 -14.21
C GLY A 178 14.64 -10.05 -15.56
N GLY A 179 13.64 -9.19 -15.71
CA GLY A 179 13.44 -8.40 -16.94
C GLY A 179 12.81 -9.15 -18.13
N VAL A 180 12.44 -10.42 -17.96
CA VAL A 180 11.85 -11.27 -19.03
C VAL A 180 10.36 -10.96 -19.31
N GLY A 181 9.68 -10.20 -18.44
CA GLY A 181 8.28 -9.80 -18.66
C GLY A 181 7.23 -10.54 -17.82
N LYS A 182 7.61 -11.22 -16.73
CA LYS A 182 6.67 -11.92 -15.82
C LYS A 182 5.57 -11.01 -15.27
N THR A 183 5.92 -9.85 -14.74
CA THR A 183 4.95 -8.83 -14.27
C THR A 183 4.01 -8.40 -15.39
N THR A 184 4.53 -8.25 -16.61
CA THR A 184 3.71 -7.92 -17.79
C THR A 184 2.72 -9.03 -18.10
N LEU A 185 3.14 -10.30 -18.04
CA LEU A 185 2.24 -11.45 -18.19
C LEU A 185 1.17 -11.49 -17.09
N LEU A 186 1.56 -11.30 -15.82
CA LEU A 186 0.61 -11.28 -14.69
C LEU A 186 -0.44 -10.18 -14.83
N LYS A 187 -0.03 -8.97 -15.26
CA LYS A 187 -0.94 -7.85 -15.56
C LYS A 187 -1.90 -8.18 -16.72
N LYS A 188 -1.43 -8.88 -17.77
CA LYS A 188 -2.29 -9.35 -18.87
C LYS A 188 -3.28 -10.42 -18.42
N ILE A 189 -2.87 -11.33 -17.53
CA ILE A 189 -3.78 -12.30 -16.92
C ILE A 189 -4.87 -11.56 -16.13
N ARG A 190 -4.51 -10.60 -15.28
CA ARG A 190 -5.47 -9.74 -14.54
C ARG A 190 -6.46 -9.06 -15.49
N GLN A 191 -5.96 -8.46 -16.57
CA GLN A 191 -6.80 -7.79 -17.57
C GLN A 191 -7.79 -8.78 -18.20
N SER A 192 -7.35 -10.01 -18.49
CA SER A 192 -8.22 -11.06 -19.05
C SER A 192 -9.32 -11.54 -18.09
N LEU A 193 -9.16 -11.27 -16.79
CA LEU A 193 -10.12 -11.61 -15.73
C LEU A 193 -11.06 -10.44 -15.41
N SER A 194 -11.07 -9.37 -16.21
CA SER A 194 -11.94 -8.21 -15.99
C SER A 194 -13.23 -8.29 -16.81
N GLY A 195 -14.32 -7.71 -16.28
CA GLY A 195 -15.61 -7.60 -16.99
C GLY A 195 -16.30 -8.94 -17.22
N ASP A 196 -16.94 -9.12 -18.39
CA ASP A 196 -17.70 -10.34 -18.73
C ASP A 196 -16.82 -11.61 -18.81
N ALA A 197 -15.49 -11.46 -18.80
CA ALA A 197 -14.52 -12.55 -18.85
C ALA A 197 -13.99 -12.98 -17.46
N ASN A 198 -14.58 -12.49 -16.36
CA ASN A 198 -14.12 -12.65 -14.96
C ASN A 198 -14.13 -14.11 -14.42
N MET A 199 -14.46 -15.11 -15.24
CA MET A 199 -14.36 -16.55 -14.89
C MET A 199 -15.02 -16.94 -13.55
N GLY A 200 -16.00 -16.15 -13.09
CA GLY A 200 -16.73 -16.36 -11.84
C GLY A 200 -15.99 -15.97 -10.56
N PHE A 201 -14.95 -15.13 -10.60
CA PHE A 201 -14.28 -14.66 -9.38
C PHE A 201 -14.99 -13.43 -8.78
N ASP A 202 -15.29 -13.49 -7.49
CA ASP A 202 -15.80 -12.36 -6.71
C ASP A 202 -14.69 -11.33 -6.45
N HIS A 203 -13.45 -11.80 -6.27
CA HIS A 203 -12.28 -10.96 -6.00
C HIS A 203 -11.07 -11.30 -6.88
N VAL A 204 -10.49 -10.29 -7.55
CA VAL A 204 -9.25 -10.37 -8.33
C VAL A 204 -8.20 -9.47 -7.68
N LEU A 205 -7.47 -9.99 -6.70
CA LEU A 205 -6.49 -9.23 -5.93
C LEU A 205 -5.17 -9.18 -6.70
N PHE A 206 -4.60 -7.99 -6.90
CA PHE A 206 -3.24 -7.84 -7.44
C PHE A 206 -2.38 -7.13 -6.41
N ILE A 207 -1.36 -7.82 -5.91
CA ILE A 207 -0.52 -7.38 -4.81
C ILE A 207 0.94 -7.50 -5.26
N GLU A 208 1.72 -6.43 -5.11
CA GLU A 208 3.14 -6.43 -5.46
C GLU A 208 3.99 -6.64 -4.20
N ALA A 209 4.83 -7.68 -4.22
CA ALA A 209 5.73 -7.98 -3.11
C ALA A 209 7.05 -7.20 -3.23
N SER A 210 7.44 -6.56 -2.12
CA SER A 210 8.76 -5.97 -1.94
C SER A 210 9.73 -6.97 -1.32
N LYS A 211 11.04 -6.89 -1.64
CA LYS A 211 12.08 -7.75 -1.02
C LYS A 211 12.13 -7.61 0.50
N VAL A 212 11.76 -6.46 1.02
CA VAL A 212 12.16 -6.02 2.36
C VAL A 212 11.03 -6.15 3.36
N ILE A 213 9.77 -6.12 2.91
CA ILE A 213 8.60 -6.18 3.77
C ILE A 213 7.59 -7.08 3.07
N LEU A 214 7.66 -8.38 3.35
CA LEU A 214 6.73 -9.33 2.74
C LEU A 214 5.44 -9.39 3.56
N LEU A 215 5.49 -9.79 4.82
CA LEU A 215 4.28 -10.31 5.43
C LEU A 215 3.27 -9.24 5.90
N GLU A 216 3.72 -8.21 6.62
CA GLU A 216 2.81 -7.15 7.10
C GLU A 216 2.30 -6.25 5.97
N GLU A 217 3.16 -5.89 5.03
CA GLU A 217 2.79 -5.01 3.92
C GLU A 217 1.87 -5.72 2.93
N LEU A 218 2.15 -6.99 2.59
CA LEU A 218 1.21 -7.79 1.79
C LEU A 218 -0.15 -7.88 2.50
N ARG A 219 -0.16 -8.12 3.83
CA ARG A 219 -1.41 -8.18 4.60
C ARG A 219 -2.17 -6.86 4.57
N LYS A 220 -1.49 -5.72 4.75
CA LYS A 220 -2.11 -4.38 4.66
C LYS A 220 -2.67 -4.12 3.27
N GLN A 221 -1.96 -4.48 2.21
CA GLN A 221 -2.45 -4.33 0.84
C GLN A 221 -3.69 -5.20 0.58
N ILE A 222 -3.69 -6.45 1.06
CA ILE A 222 -4.85 -7.35 0.97
C ILE A 222 -6.04 -6.79 1.76
N ALA A 223 -5.83 -6.37 3.02
CA ALA A 223 -6.86 -5.77 3.86
C ALA A 223 -7.46 -4.51 3.21
N LYS A 224 -6.62 -3.62 2.68
CA LYS A 224 -7.04 -2.42 1.94
C LYS A 224 -7.86 -2.79 0.70
N PHE A 225 -7.44 -3.81 -0.05
CA PHE A 225 -8.17 -4.28 -1.23
C PHE A 225 -9.56 -4.81 -0.87
N LEU A 226 -9.64 -5.56 0.24
CA LEU A 226 -10.90 -6.09 0.80
C LEU A 226 -11.69 -5.04 1.61
N GLN A 227 -11.24 -3.79 1.66
CA GLN A 227 -11.86 -2.68 2.41
C GLN A 227 -12.03 -2.98 3.91
N LEU A 228 -11.11 -3.78 4.45
CA LEU A 228 -11.00 -4.03 5.88
C LEU A 228 -10.25 -2.88 6.56
N GLU A 229 -10.48 -2.70 7.87
CA GLU A 229 -9.75 -1.71 8.66
C GLU A 229 -8.23 -2.01 8.62
N PRO A 230 -7.34 -1.01 8.67
CA PRO A 230 -5.89 -1.23 8.61
C PRO A 230 -5.32 -2.12 9.73
N SER A 231 -6.07 -2.28 10.83
CA SER A 231 -5.75 -3.18 11.94
C SER A 231 -6.24 -4.62 11.74
N ALA A 232 -6.86 -4.93 10.59
CA ALA A 232 -7.40 -6.25 10.30
C ALA A 232 -6.31 -7.33 10.36
N GLY A 233 -6.61 -8.39 11.11
CA GLY A 233 -5.75 -9.54 11.28
C GLY A 233 -5.85 -10.51 10.10
N LYS A 234 -5.04 -11.56 10.16
CA LYS A 234 -5.11 -12.65 9.18
C LYS A 234 -6.46 -13.37 9.23
N GLU A 235 -7.10 -13.43 10.40
CA GLU A 235 -8.41 -14.06 10.60
C GLU A 235 -9.52 -13.31 9.87
N ASP A 236 -9.45 -11.98 9.82
CA ASP A 236 -10.44 -11.15 9.12
C ASP A 236 -10.35 -11.39 7.60
N ILE A 237 -9.14 -11.38 7.05
CA ILE A 237 -8.88 -11.70 5.65
C ILE A 237 -9.36 -13.11 5.32
N PHE A 238 -9.02 -14.09 6.17
CA PHE A 238 -9.42 -15.48 5.99
C PHE A 238 -10.93 -15.64 5.98
N ASN A 239 -11.64 -14.98 6.89
CA ASN A 239 -13.10 -15.07 6.99
C ASN A 239 -13.83 -14.54 5.75
N VAL A 240 -13.27 -13.52 5.08
CA VAL A 240 -13.81 -13.00 3.81
C VAL A 240 -13.48 -13.95 2.65
N LEU A 241 -12.21 -14.36 2.53
CA LEU A 241 -11.75 -15.13 1.38
C LEU A 241 -12.22 -16.60 1.39
N LYS A 242 -12.50 -17.18 2.57
CA LYS A 242 -12.91 -18.60 2.67
C LYS A 242 -14.29 -18.90 2.08
N ILE A 243 -15.15 -17.87 1.95
CA ILE A 243 -16.52 -17.98 1.44
C ILE A 243 -16.72 -17.22 0.12
N SER A 244 -15.65 -16.98 -0.64
CA SER A 244 -15.69 -16.26 -1.91
C SER A 244 -14.81 -16.93 -2.97
N ASN A 245 -15.20 -16.78 -4.23
CA ASN A 245 -14.35 -17.15 -5.35
C ASN A 245 -13.30 -16.06 -5.54
N PHE A 246 -12.02 -16.36 -5.33
CA PHE A 246 -10.97 -15.37 -5.48
C PHE A 246 -9.80 -15.88 -6.30
N VAL A 247 -9.13 -14.94 -6.93
CA VAL A 247 -7.79 -15.12 -7.50
C VAL A 247 -6.86 -14.06 -6.94
N LEU A 248 -5.81 -14.52 -6.29
CA LEU A 248 -4.74 -13.68 -5.76
C LEU A 248 -3.56 -13.71 -6.72
N LEU A 249 -3.20 -12.54 -7.25
CA LEU A 249 -2.07 -12.32 -8.15
C LEU A 249 -0.94 -11.65 -7.35
N LEU A 250 0.08 -12.41 -6.97
CA LEU A 250 1.25 -11.95 -6.22
C LEU A 250 2.43 -11.69 -7.16
N ASP A 251 2.80 -10.43 -7.34
CA ASP A 251 3.95 -10.10 -8.18
C ASP A 251 5.26 -10.08 -7.38
N ASN A 252 6.35 -10.54 -8.01
CA ASN A 252 7.72 -10.40 -7.56
C ASN A 252 8.04 -11.08 -6.21
N ILE A 253 7.68 -12.37 -6.09
CA ILE A 253 8.00 -13.22 -4.93
C ILE A 253 9.46 -13.71 -5.00
N TRP A 254 10.24 -13.38 -3.96
CA TRP A 254 11.66 -13.73 -3.85
C TRP A 254 11.89 -15.02 -3.05
N GLU A 255 11.12 -15.20 -1.99
CA GLU A 255 11.20 -16.33 -1.06
C GLU A 255 9.81 -16.89 -0.78
N GLU A 256 9.74 -18.00 -0.05
CA GLU A 256 8.47 -18.61 0.31
C GLU A 256 7.62 -17.65 1.17
N VAL A 257 6.33 -17.56 0.86
CA VAL A 257 5.38 -16.74 1.59
C VAL A 257 4.31 -17.65 2.17
N GLY A 258 4.19 -17.66 3.50
CA GLY A 258 3.14 -18.37 4.21
C GLY A 258 1.76 -17.81 3.87
N LEU A 259 1.04 -18.44 2.94
CA LEU A 259 -0.31 -18.02 2.54
C LEU A 259 -1.27 -17.98 3.74
N ILE A 260 -1.18 -18.95 4.64
CA ILE A 260 -1.97 -19.02 5.87
C ILE A 260 -1.67 -17.84 6.80
N ASP A 261 -0.41 -17.41 6.88
CA ASP A 261 0.00 -16.28 7.71
C ASP A 261 -0.49 -14.93 7.16
N LEU A 262 -0.76 -14.87 5.85
CA LEU A 262 -1.45 -13.74 5.20
C LEU A 262 -2.97 -13.78 5.37
N GLY A 263 -3.53 -14.88 5.90
CA GLY A 263 -4.98 -15.09 5.97
C GLY A 263 -5.56 -15.62 4.67
N ILE A 264 -4.74 -16.12 3.74
CA ILE A 264 -5.22 -16.70 2.48
C ILE A 264 -5.59 -18.17 2.73
N PRO A 265 -6.86 -18.58 2.46
CA PRO A 265 -7.24 -19.98 2.55
C PRO A 265 -6.40 -20.84 1.60
N HIS A 266 -5.87 -21.96 2.12
CA HIS A 266 -5.04 -22.83 1.30
C HIS A 266 -5.89 -23.47 0.19
N PRO A 267 -5.50 -23.39 -1.10
CA PRO A 267 -6.30 -23.94 -2.19
C PRO A 267 -6.56 -25.46 -2.14
N TYR A 268 -5.85 -26.19 -1.27
CA TYR A 268 -5.85 -27.65 -1.16
C TYR A 268 -6.30 -28.23 0.22
N SER A 269 -6.81 -27.43 1.16
CA SER A 269 -7.17 -27.91 2.52
C SER A 269 -8.21 -29.06 2.57
N GLU A 270 -8.09 -30.02 3.49
CA GLU A 270 -8.84 -31.30 3.54
C GLU A 270 -10.38 -31.22 3.64
N ASP A 271 -10.98 -30.07 4.00
CA ASP A 271 -12.44 -29.82 3.91
C ASP A 271 -12.98 -29.80 2.45
N ASN A 272 -12.11 -30.10 1.48
CA ASN A 272 -12.35 -30.11 0.04
C ASN A 272 -13.35 -31.17 -0.48
N SER A 273 -13.92 -32.02 0.37
CA SER A 273 -15.05 -32.88 -0.03
C SER A 273 -16.31 -32.08 -0.40
N THR A 274 -16.34 -30.77 -0.12
CA THR A 274 -17.42 -29.83 -0.46
C THR A 274 -16.86 -28.50 -0.96
N LYS A 275 -16.03 -28.51 -2.03
CA LYS A 275 -15.50 -27.29 -2.64
C LYS A 275 -16.62 -26.44 -3.27
N GLN A 276 -17.21 -25.56 -2.47
CA GLN A 276 -18.22 -24.59 -2.92
C GLN A 276 -17.57 -23.37 -3.59
N TYR A 277 -16.32 -23.04 -3.24
CA TYR A 277 -15.63 -21.83 -3.65
C TYR A 277 -14.31 -22.09 -4.38
N LYS A 278 -14.03 -21.25 -5.36
CA LYS A 278 -12.86 -21.31 -6.25
C LYS A 278 -11.74 -20.42 -5.72
N HIS A 279 -10.77 -21.02 -5.04
CA HIS A 279 -9.59 -20.31 -4.53
C HIS A 279 -8.39 -20.53 -5.47
N LYS A 280 -7.81 -19.44 -6.00
CA LYS A 280 -6.66 -19.49 -6.89
C LYS A 280 -5.56 -18.53 -6.44
N VAL A 281 -4.30 -18.97 -6.56
CA VAL A 281 -3.13 -18.11 -6.36
C VAL A 281 -2.25 -18.21 -7.60
N ILE A 282 -1.90 -17.07 -8.19
CA ILE A 282 -0.86 -16.95 -9.21
C ILE A 282 0.22 -16.06 -8.65
N PHE A 283 1.48 -16.46 -8.77
CA PHE A 283 2.57 -15.59 -8.38
C PHE A 283 3.67 -15.55 -9.44
N THR A 284 4.45 -14.47 -9.45
CA THR A 284 5.66 -14.39 -10.26
C THR A 284 6.91 -14.51 -9.40
N THR A 285 7.93 -15.20 -9.89
CA THR A 285 9.22 -15.36 -9.20
C THR A 285 10.37 -15.46 -10.18
N ARG A 286 11.60 -15.23 -9.72
CA ARG A 286 12.82 -15.47 -10.50
C ARG A 286 13.33 -16.91 -10.38
N SER A 287 12.91 -17.65 -9.36
CA SER A 287 13.44 -18.97 -9.02
C SER A 287 12.38 -20.04 -9.21
N GLU A 288 12.70 -21.09 -9.97
CA GLU A 288 11.84 -22.27 -10.06
C GLU A 288 11.68 -22.98 -8.70
N ASP A 289 12.69 -22.91 -7.83
CA ASP A 289 12.65 -23.53 -6.50
C ASP A 289 11.61 -22.85 -5.60
N VAL A 290 11.43 -21.53 -5.74
CA VAL A 290 10.32 -20.82 -5.07
C VAL A 290 8.98 -21.39 -5.52
N CYS A 291 8.83 -21.79 -6.78
CA CYS A 291 7.61 -22.46 -7.24
C CYS A 291 7.36 -23.79 -6.52
N ALA A 292 8.41 -24.55 -6.22
CA ALA A 292 8.30 -25.80 -5.47
C ALA A 292 7.95 -25.55 -4.00
N ARG A 293 8.60 -24.59 -3.33
CA ARG A 293 8.33 -24.21 -1.94
C ARG A 293 6.93 -23.65 -1.72
N MET A 294 6.42 -22.87 -2.68
CA MET A 294 5.04 -22.37 -2.69
C MET A 294 4.01 -23.41 -3.16
N GLU A 295 4.42 -24.67 -3.35
CA GLU A 295 3.55 -25.79 -3.75
C GLU A 295 2.76 -25.54 -5.05
N ALA A 296 3.36 -24.82 -6.01
CA ALA A 296 2.72 -24.53 -7.29
C ALA A 296 2.48 -25.82 -8.09
N SER A 297 1.21 -26.13 -8.37
CA SER A 297 0.83 -27.34 -9.09
C SER A 297 0.97 -27.22 -10.61
N LYS A 298 0.95 -25.99 -11.12
CA LYS A 298 1.32 -25.69 -12.50
C LYS A 298 2.35 -24.58 -12.52
N LYS A 299 3.29 -24.67 -13.47
CA LYS A 299 4.32 -23.67 -13.68
C LYS A 299 4.26 -23.15 -15.11
N ILE A 300 4.49 -21.86 -15.28
CA ILE A 300 4.66 -21.21 -16.59
C ILE A 300 6.05 -20.59 -16.58
N LYS A 301 6.94 -21.11 -17.42
CA LYS A 301 8.26 -20.51 -17.64
C LYS A 301 8.10 -19.42 -18.70
N VAL A 302 8.53 -18.21 -18.38
CA VAL A 302 8.58 -17.09 -19.33
C VAL A 302 9.99 -17.04 -19.90
N GLU A 303 10.10 -17.24 -21.22
CA GLU A 303 11.38 -17.26 -21.93
C GLU A 303 11.69 -15.91 -22.58
N CYS A 304 12.93 -15.74 -23.03
CA CYS A 304 13.32 -14.56 -23.79
C CYS A 304 12.65 -14.56 -25.15
N LEU A 305 12.44 -13.37 -25.72
CA LEU A 305 11.78 -13.22 -27.00
C LEU A 305 12.59 -13.85 -28.13
N GLU A 306 11.88 -14.55 -29.01
CA GLU A 306 12.41 -15.02 -30.29
C GLU A 306 12.92 -13.84 -31.14
N PRO A 307 13.90 -14.06 -32.04
CA PRO A 307 14.59 -12.99 -32.76
C PRO A 307 13.68 -11.98 -33.49
N ASP A 308 12.57 -12.45 -34.06
CA ASP A 308 11.62 -11.59 -34.77
C ASP A 308 10.81 -10.70 -33.82
N GLU A 309 10.40 -11.24 -32.67
CA GLU A 309 9.68 -10.48 -31.64
C GLU A 309 10.62 -9.52 -30.92
N ALA A 310 11.84 -9.96 -30.63
CA ALA A 310 12.92 -9.14 -30.10
C ALA A 310 13.23 -7.96 -31.03
N TRP A 311 13.30 -8.20 -32.34
CA TRP A 311 13.50 -7.16 -33.34
C TRP A 311 12.33 -6.17 -33.38
N ALA A 312 11.10 -6.68 -33.34
CA ALA A 312 9.90 -5.84 -33.31
C ALA A 312 9.86 -4.94 -32.07
N LEU A 313 10.21 -5.48 -30.90
CA LEU A 313 10.30 -4.70 -29.66
C LEU A 313 11.45 -3.67 -29.71
N PHE A 314 12.62 -4.07 -30.18
CA PHE A 314 13.78 -3.18 -30.28
C PHE A 314 13.48 -1.96 -31.18
N LYS A 315 12.83 -2.19 -32.31
CA LYS A 315 12.38 -1.14 -33.25
C LYS A 315 11.47 -0.09 -32.62
N GLN A 316 10.70 -0.44 -31.58
CA GLN A 316 9.85 0.52 -30.87
C GLN A 316 10.64 1.47 -29.96
N ASN A 317 11.89 1.15 -29.66
CA ASN A 317 12.71 1.87 -28.68
C ASN A 317 13.90 2.61 -29.31
N VAL A 318 14.10 2.48 -30.62
CA VAL A 318 15.17 3.14 -31.38
C VAL A 318 14.59 4.13 -32.39
N ASN A 319 15.43 5.01 -32.93
CA ASN A 319 15.03 5.87 -34.03
C ASN A 319 14.94 5.06 -35.33
N LEU A 320 13.72 4.81 -35.79
CA LEU A 320 13.42 4.04 -36.99
C LEU A 320 14.04 4.65 -38.24
N ASP A 321 13.94 5.97 -38.40
CA ASP A 321 14.47 6.68 -39.57
C ASP A 321 15.98 6.45 -39.73
N VAL A 322 16.71 6.43 -38.61
CA VAL A 322 18.15 6.16 -38.60
C VAL A 322 18.44 4.70 -38.97
N ILE A 323 17.76 3.73 -38.35
CA ILE A 323 18.06 2.31 -38.63
C ILE A 323 17.60 1.85 -40.02
N GLU A 324 16.60 2.52 -40.61
CA GLU A 324 16.08 2.24 -41.95
C GLU A 324 16.78 3.06 -43.05
N SER A 325 17.63 4.02 -42.67
CA SER A 325 18.38 4.86 -43.63
C SER A 325 19.42 4.10 -44.47
N ASP A 326 20.02 3.03 -43.91
CA ASP A 326 21.07 2.25 -44.56
C ASP A 326 21.04 0.78 -44.05
N GLU A 327 21.19 -0.17 -44.98
CA GLU A 327 21.33 -1.60 -44.68
C GLU A 327 22.54 -1.91 -43.78
N LYS A 328 23.63 -1.13 -43.86
CA LYS A 328 24.75 -1.27 -42.91
C LYS A 328 24.30 -0.94 -41.49
N PHE A 329 23.52 0.12 -41.32
CA PHE A 329 23.00 0.54 -40.02
C PHE A 329 22.06 -0.50 -39.45
N LYS A 330 21.13 -1.00 -40.26
CA LYS A 330 20.21 -2.09 -39.91
C LYS A 330 20.93 -3.36 -39.47
N LYS A 331 22.02 -3.74 -40.15
CA LYS A 331 22.86 -4.89 -39.76
C LYS A 331 23.48 -4.70 -38.37
N ILE A 332 24.04 -3.52 -38.11
CA ILE A 332 24.66 -3.22 -36.81
C ILE A 332 23.61 -3.12 -35.71
N ALA A 333 22.45 -2.51 -35.98
CA ALA A 333 21.33 -2.47 -35.04
C ALA A 333 20.85 -3.89 -34.68
N ARG A 334 20.81 -4.82 -35.65
CA ARG A 334 20.52 -6.24 -35.39
C ARG A 334 21.59 -6.92 -34.54
N GLN A 335 22.87 -6.59 -34.71
CA GLN A 335 23.95 -7.12 -33.86
C GLN A 335 23.81 -6.63 -32.42
N VAL A 336 23.50 -5.34 -32.21
CA VAL A 336 23.25 -4.78 -30.88
C VAL A 336 22.02 -5.42 -30.24
N MET A 337 20.93 -5.60 -31.00
CA MET A 337 19.74 -6.33 -30.53
C MET A 337 20.09 -7.77 -30.12
N ARG A 338 20.93 -8.48 -30.89
CA ARG A 338 21.36 -9.85 -30.54
C ARG A 338 22.14 -9.91 -29.24
N LYS A 339 22.95 -8.89 -28.90
CA LYS A 339 23.60 -8.79 -27.59
C LYS A 339 22.62 -8.73 -26.42
N CYS A 340 21.40 -8.23 -26.65
CA CYS A 340 20.36 -8.20 -25.63
C CYS A 340 19.74 -9.59 -25.35
N GLY A 341 20.09 -10.62 -26.12
CA GLY A 341 19.69 -12.01 -25.86
C GLY A 341 18.19 -12.26 -25.83
N GLY A 342 17.41 -11.43 -26.56
CA GLY A 342 15.95 -11.49 -26.55
C GLY A 342 15.28 -10.98 -25.26
N LEU A 343 16.04 -10.47 -24.28
CA LEU A 343 15.49 -10.02 -23.00
C LEU A 343 14.74 -8.67 -23.18
N PRO A 344 13.42 -8.61 -22.92
CA PRO A 344 12.61 -7.40 -23.14
C PRO A 344 13.15 -6.13 -22.46
N LEU A 345 13.60 -6.24 -21.21
CA LEU A 345 14.16 -5.09 -20.48
C LEU A 345 15.44 -4.57 -21.15
N ALA A 346 16.37 -5.47 -21.51
CA ALA A 346 17.61 -5.07 -22.19
C ALA A 346 17.33 -4.42 -23.54
N LEU A 347 16.42 -5.01 -24.34
CA LEU A 347 16.01 -4.46 -25.63
C LEU A 347 15.47 -3.03 -25.51
N LYS A 348 14.63 -2.77 -24.49
CA LYS A 348 14.07 -1.43 -24.23
C LYS A 348 15.15 -0.44 -23.78
N VAL A 349 15.96 -0.82 -22.79
CA VAL A 349 16.95 0.07 -22.15
C VAL A 349 18.10 0.40 -23.10
N VAL A 350 18.64 -0.61 -23.79
CA VAL A 350 19.68 -0.41 -24.81
C VAL A 350 19.09 0.32 -26.01
N GLY A 351 17.91 -0.07 -26.49
CA GLY A 351 17.24 0.61 -27.60
C GLY A 351 17.06 2.10 -27.35
N LYS A 352 16.52 2.47 -26.18
CA LYS A 352 16.36 3.88 -25.76
C LYS A 352 17.69 4.63 -25.72
N ALA A 353 18.75 4.03 -25.18
CA ALA A 353 20.08 4.65 -25.19
C ALA A 353 20.65 4.85 -26.61
N MET A 354 20.28 3.96 -27.54
CA MET A 354 20.66 4.06 -28.95
C MET A 354 19.79 5.02 -29.78
N SER A 355 18.61 5.42 -29.29
CA SER A 355 17.63 6.23 -30.03
C SER A 355 18.21 7.54 -30.58
N ASN A 356 19.13 8.18 -29.86
CA ASN A 356 19.76 9.44 -30.27
C ASN A 356 21.12 9.26 -30.98
N LYS A 357 21.55 8.02 -31.23
CA LYS A 357 22.85 7.70 -31.84
C LYS A 357 22.71 7.61 -33.36
N LYS A 358 23.22 8.64 -34.06
CA LYS A 358 23.05 8.82 -35.51
C LYS A 358 24.16 8.23 -36.39
N THR A 359 25.26 7.74 -35.81
CA THR A 359 26.41 7.22 -36.57
C THR A 359 26.65 5.76 -36.26
N VAL A 360 27.14 5.00 -37.25
CA VAL A 360 27.51 3.59 -37.10
C VAL A 360 28.52 3.37 -35.98
N GLN A 361 29.52 4.25 -35.87
CA GLN A 361 30.58 4.15 -34.86
C GLN A 361 30.01 4.20 -33.44
N ASN A 362 28.96 4.99 -33.20
CA ASN A 362 28.31 5.04 -31.89
C ASN A 362 27.66 3.71 -31.50
N TRP A 363 27.25 2.90 -32.49
CA TRP A 363 26.66 1.58 -32.27
C TRP A 363 27.73 0.49 -32.11
N GLU A 364 28.85 0.60 -32.83
CA GLU A 364 30.00 -0.31 -32.70
C GLU A 364 30.60 -0.27 -31.29
N VAL A 365 30.50 0.86 -30.56
CA VAL A 365 30.94 0.94 -29.15
C VAL A 365 30.22 -0.09 -28.26
N VAL A 366 28.91 -0.32 -28.45
CA VAL A 366 28.16 -1.36 -27.72
C VAL A 366 28.67 -2.76 -28.07
N LEU A 367 29.05 -2.96 -29.34
CA LEU A 367 29.55 -4.25 -29.80
C LEU A 367 30.95 -4.55 -29.27
N ASN A 368 31.76 -3.51 -29.05
CA ASN A 368 33.14 -3.61 -28.62
C ASN A 368 33.33 -3.50 -27.09
N SER A 369 32.27 -3.27 -26.32
CA SER A 369 32.36 -3.15 -24.85
C SER A 369 32.68 -4.47 -24.13
N ASP A 370 32.68 -5.60 -24.84
CA ASP A 370 32.97 -6.93 -24.30
C ASP A 370 34.41 -7.33 -24.65
N THR A 371 35.36 -7.08 -23.75
CA THR A 371 36.74 -7.58 -23.88
C THR A 371 37.12 -8.62 -22.81
N GLU A 372 36.24 -8.90 -21.86
CA GLU A 372 36.46 -9.95 -20.85
C GLU A 372 35.32 -10.96 -20.89
N VAL A 373 35.67 -12.24 -21.07
CA VAL A 373 34.74 -13.36 -21.02
C VAL A 373 34.26 -13.51 -19.58
N VAL A 374 33.10 -12.91 -19.26
CA VAL A 374 32.45 -13.12 -17.97
C VAL A 374 31.63 -14.41 -18.04
N GLN A 375 31.92 -15.37 -17.15
CA GLN A 375 31.17 -16.63 -17.09
C GLN A 375 29.77 -16.46 -16.47
N ASP A 376 29.55 -15.37 -15.73
CA ASP A 376 28.27 -15.07 -15.07
C ASP A 376 27.30 -14.33 -16.01
N VAL A 377 26.20 -15.00 -16.35
CA VAL A 377 25.11 -14.48 -17.18
C VAL A 377 24.48 -13.22 -16.57
N GLN A 378 24.37 -13.14 -15.24
CA GLN A 378 23.78 -11.98 -14.57
C GLN A 378 24.71 -10.76 -14.71
N GLU A 379 26.00 -10.91 -14.44
CA GLU A 379 26.95 -9.80 -14.59
C GLU A 379 27.04 -9.33 -16.06
N SER A 380 26.98 -10.25 -17.02
CA SER A 380 26.95 -9.88 -18.45
C SER A 380 25.76 -8.98 -18.80
N LEU A 381 24.58 -9.25 -18.22
CA LEU A 381 23.39 -8.42 -18.38
C LEU A 381 23.59 -7.05 -17.70
N LEU A 382 24.15 -7.00 -16.49
CA LEU A 382 24.41 -5.73 -15.80
C LEU A 382 25.41 -4.86 -16.58
N ARG A 383 26.46 -5.45 -17.17
CA ARG A 383 27.40 -4.75 -18.06
C ARG A 383 26.71 -4.18 -19.29
N LEU A 384 25.82 -4.95 -19.93
CA LEU A 384 25.05 -4.48 -21.08
C LEU A 384 24.13 -3.31 -20.72
N LEU A 385 23.40 -3.42 -19.60
CA LEU A 385 22.50 -2.35 -19.14
C LEU A 385 23.27 -1.10 -18.68
N LYS A 386 24.47 -1.28 -18.12
CA LYS A 386 25.36 -0.18 -17.71
C LYS A 386 25.71 0.74 -18.88
N PHE A 387 25.65 0.26 -20.12
CA PHE A 387 25.77 1.11 -21.30
C PHE A 387 24.82 2.32 -21.24
N SER A 388 23.55 2.13 -20.87
CA SER A 388 22.58 3.22 -20.77
C SER A 388 22.95 4.22 -19.67
N TYR A 389 23.53 3.74 -18.56
CA TYR A 389 24.05 4.61 -17.50
C TYR A 389 25.30 5.40 -17.95
N ASP A 390 26.26 4.75 -18.60
CA ASP A 390 27.51 5.38 -19.03
C ASP A 390 27.27 6.54 -20.01
N HIS A 391 26.20 6.41 -20.81
CA HIS A 391 25.80 7.38 -21.82
C HIS A 391 24.82 8.45 -21.30
N LEU A 392 24.47 8.44 -20.01
CA LEU A 392 23.78 9.57 -19.39
C LEU A 392 24.64 10.85 -19.50
N PRO A 393 24.02 12.02 -19.72
CA PRO A 393 24.73 13.29 -19.70
C PRO A 393 25.50 13.49 -18.40
N ASP A 394 26.78 13.84 -18.50
CA ASP A 394 27.62 14.15 -17.34
C ASP A 394 27.43 15.61 -16.89
N ILE A 395 26.17 15.96 -16.63
CA ILE A 395 25.74 17.28 -16.19
C ILE A 395 24.78 17.11 -15.01
N MET A 396 24.64 18.15 -14.19
CA MET A 396 23.61 18.23 -13.15
C MET A 396 23.59 17.04 -12.17
N ASN A 397 24.70 16.30 -12.03
CA ASN A 397 24.82 15.10 -11.21
C ASN A 397 23.84 13.97 -11.58
N ILE A 398 23.34 13.90 -12.83
CA ILE A 398 22.31 12.92 -13.26
C ILE A 398 22.69 11.48 -12.89
N LYS A 399 23.95 11.10 -13.09
CA LYS A 399 24.46 9.77 -12.76
C LYS A 399 24.39 9.46 -11.26
N GLU A 400 24.77 10.42 -10.41
CA GLU A 400 24.67 10.29 -8.96
C GLU A 400 23.21 10.31 -8.48
N CYS A 401 22.35 11.10 -9.12
CA CYS A 401 20.90 11.12 -8.88
C CYS A 401 20.26 9.76 -9.17
N PHE A 402 20.65 9.10 -10.26
CA PHE A 402 20.21 7.73 -10.54
C PHE A 402 20.69 6.72 -9.49
N LEU A 403 21.99 6.74 -9.14
CA LEU A 403 22.53 5.81 -8.15
C LEU A 403 21.88 6.02 -6.76
N SER A 404 21.63 7.27 -6.36
CA SER A 404 20.91 7.57 -5.11
C SER A 404 19.42 7.17 -5.16
N ALA A 405 18.75 7.28 -6.31
CA ALA A 405 17.38 6.78 -6.47
C ALA A 405 17.29 5.26 -6.22
N SER A 406 18.35 4.51 -6.58
CA SER A 406 18.44 3.09 -6.25
C SER A 406 18.55 2.79 -4.76
N MET A 407 18.70 3.78 -3.87
CA MET A 407 18.64 3.55 -2.43
C MET A 407 17.21 3.39 -1.92
N LEU A 408 16.25 4.08 -2.55
CA LEU A 408 14.85 4.12 -2.11
C LEU A 408 14.01 3.00 -2.74
N ARG A 409 14.40 2.51 -3.92
CA ARG A 409 13.71 1.50 -4.76
C ARG A 409 12.31 1.92 -5.24
N TRP A 410 11.50 2.47 -4.35
CA TRP A 410 10.21 3.09 -4.56
C TRP A 410 10.08 4.34 -3.70
N SER A 411 9.65 5.46 -4.29
CA SER A 411 9.45 6.71 -3.56
C SER A 411 8.63 7.70 -4.37
N SER A 412 7.96 8.65 -3.72
CA SER A 412 7.41 9.79 -4.45
C SER A 412 8.52 10.66 -5.04
N LYS A 413 8.18 11.46 -6.06
CA LYS A 413 9.11 12.45 -6.63
C LYS A 413 9.61 13.46 -5.61
N ASP A 414 8.76 13.83 -4.65
CA ASP A 414 9.08 14.81 -3.62
C ASP A 414 10.12 14.27 -2.64
N VAL A 415 9.93 13.04 -2.14
CA VAL A 415 10.90 12.36 -1.27
C VAL A 415 12.25 12.23 -1.97
N LEU A 416 12.24 11.86 -3.25
CA LEU A 416 13.47 11.72 -4.02
C LEU A 416 14.19 13.06 -4.24
N LEU A 417 13.44 14.14 -4.50
CA LEU A 417 13.97 15.49 -4.59
C LEU A 417 14.59 15.93 -3.26
N GLU A 418 13.89 15.73 -2.14
CA GLU A 418 14.41 16.04 -0.80
C GLU A 418 15.70 15.27 -0.51
N CYS A 419 15.77 13.99 -0.88
CA CYS A 419 16.98 13.19 -0.78
C CYS A 419 18.12 13.76 -1.64
N TRP A 420 17.85 14.14 -2.89
CA TRP A 420 18.86 14.76 -3.76
C TRP A 420 19.33 16.12 -3.25
N MET A 421 18.45 16.89 -2.61
CA MET A 421 18.82 18.13 -1.94
C MET A 421 19.71 17.86 -0.73
N GLY A 422 19.32 16.93 0.15
CA GLY A 422 20.10 16.54 1.34
C GLY A 422 21.48 15.96 1.00
N LEU A 423 21.61 15.27 -0.14
CA LEU A 423 22.88 14.77 -0.67
C LEU A 423 23.70 15.84 -1.41
N GLY A 424 23.19 17.08 -1.53
CA GLY A 424 23.86 18.16 -2.27
C GLY A 424 23.90 17.98 -3.78
N LEU A 425 23.19 16.99 -4.34
CA LEU A 425 23.18 16.71 -5.78
C LEU A 425 22.47 17.82 -6.58
N MET A 426 21.60 18.55 -5.91
CA MET A 426 20.90 19.70 -6.48
C MET A 426 21.78 20.96 -6.53
N GLY A 427 22.95 20.98 -5.88
CA GLY A 427 23.84 22.15 -5.78
C GLY A 427 23.35 23.16 -4.74
N ASP A 428 24.02 24.30 -4.63
CA ASP A 428 23.68 25.40 -3.70
C ASP A 428 22.45 26.18 -4.18
N LEU A 429 21.33 25.48 -4.36
CA LEU A 429 20.07 26.08 -4.77
C LEU A 429 19.35 26.65 -3.55
N VAL A 430 19.33 27.97 -3.45
CA VAL A 430 18.56 28.73 -2.44
C VAL A 430 17.05 28.70 -2.74
N ASN A 431 16.66 28.35 -3.97
CA ASN A 431 15.27 28.39 -4.45
C ASN A 431 14.73 26.99 -4.77
N LEU A 432 13.70 26.58 -4.03
CA LEU A 432 12.96 25.33 -4.24
C LEU A 432 12.45 25.17 -5.68
N GLN A 433 11.95 26.23 -6.31
CA GLN A 433 11.41 26.16 -7.68
C GLN A 433 12.49 25.77 -8.70
N LEU A 434 13.73 26.24 -8.51
CA LEU A 434 14.85 25.83 -9.36
C LEU A 434 15.25 24.38 -9.11
N ALA A 435 15.16 23.91 -7.86
CA ALA A 435 15.39 22.51 -7.52
C ALA A 435 14.34 21.60 -8.19
N TYR A 436 13.06 21.95 -8.13
CA TYR A 436 12.00 21.22 -8.85
C TYR A 436 12.22 21.20 -10.36
N GLY A 437 12.59 22.34 -10.97
CA GLY A 437 12.88 22.41 -12.41
C GLY A 437 14.05 21.50 -12.81
N LYS A 438 15.13 21.52 -12.02
CA LYS A 438 16.29 20.65 -12.23
C LYS A 438 15.93 19.17 -12.02
N ALA A 439 15.20 18.82 -10.97
CA ALA A 439 14.80 17.43 -10.71
C ALA A 439 13.88 16.90 -11.81
N THR A 440 12.93 17.71 -12.28
CA THR A 440 12.06 17.37 -13.41
C THR A 440 12.87 17.08 -14.67
N TYR A 441 13.89 17.88 -14.95
CA TYR A 441 14.79 17.61 -16.07
C TYR A 441 15.53 16.27 -15.90
N ILE A 442 16.07 15.99 -14.72
CA ILE A 442 16.75 14.72 -14.40
C ILE A 442 15.77 13.55 -14.55
N PHE A 443 14.56 13.64 -14.01
CA PHE A 443 13.51 12.61 -14.13
C PHE A 443 13.22 12.28 -15.59
N ASN A 444 13.02 13.29 -16.43
CA ASN A 444 12.74 13.10 -17.86
C ASN A 444 13.91 12.40 -18.58
N ILE A 445 15.16 12.73 -18.26
CA ILE A 445 16.34 12.06 -18.84
C ILE A 445 16.42 10.59 -18.40
N LEU A 446 16.23 10.32 -17.11
CA LEU A 446 16.32 8.95 -16.57
C LEU A 446 15.18 8.06 -17.08
N GLU A 447 13.96 8.59 -17.17
CA GLU A 447 12.80 7.90 -17.76
C GLU A 447 12.95 7.69 -19.27
N GLY A 448 13.42 8.72 -19.99
CA GLY A 448 13.75 8.66 -21.40
C GLY A 448 14.83 7.61 -21.71
N SER A 449 15.75 7.38 -20.77
CA SER A 449 16.81 6.36 -20.85
C SER A 449 16.33 4.96 -20.44
N GLY A 450 15.12 4.84 -19.89
CA GLY A 450 14.56 3.57 -19.38
C GLY A 450 15.19 3.08 -18.08
N LEU A 451 15.96 3.93 -17.40
CA LEU A 451 16.58 3.65 -16.10
C LEU A 451 15.64 3.93 -14.94
N LEU A 452 14.60 4.73 -15.19
CA LEU A 452 13.53 5.02 -14.25
C LEU A 452 12.15 4.85 -14.87
N HIS A 453 11.17 4.56 -14.03
CA HIS A 453 9.76 4.55 -14.41
C HIS A 453 8.95 5.27 -13.34
N PHE A 454 7.95 6.04 -13.75
CA PHE A 454 6.97 6.63 -12.86
C PHE A 454 5.60 5.99 -13.07
N SER A 455 4.89 5.70 -11.98
CA SER A 455 3.49 5.30 -12.02
C SER A 455 2.60 6.48 -12.41
N ASP A 456 1.33 6.19 -12.74
CA ASP A 456 0.34 7.22 -13.04
C ASP A 456 0.05 8.12 -11.83
N GLU A 457 0.25 7.59 -10.62
CA GLU A 457 0.16 8.33 -9.34
C GLU A 457 1.39 9.21 -9.09
N GLY A 458 2.40 9.13 -9.96
CA GLY A 458 3.61 9.95 -9.92
C GLY A 458 4.76 9.33 -9.11
N ASP A 459 4.58 8.13 -8.58
CA ASP A 459 5.59 7.44 -7.78
C ASP A 459 6.67 6.82 -8.65
N MET A 460 7.91 6.94 -8.18
CA MET A 460 9.09 6.39 -8.82
C MET A 460 9.20 4.90 -8.52
N HIS A 461 9.44 4.08 -9.55
CA HIS A 461 9.78 2.67 -9.42
C HIS A 461 11.05 2.34 -10.20
N LEU A 462 12.03 1.71 -9.54
CA LEU A 462 13.13 1.04 -10.25
C LEU A 462 12.78 -0.43 -10.51
N HIS A 463 12.88 -0.84 -11.77
CA HIS A 463 12.80 -2.26 -12.13
C HIS A 463 13.89 -3.03 -11.38
N ASP A 464 13.56 -4.21 -10.85
CA ASP A 464 14.45 -5.01 -9.99
C ASP A 464 15.87 -5.24 -10.57
N VAL A 465 16.02 -5.52 -11.87
CA VAL A 465 17.32 -5.64 -12.55
C VAL A 465 18.06 -4.30 -12.67
N ILE A 466 17.34 -3.18 -12.86
CA ILE A 466 17.96 -1.85 -12.93
C ILE A 466 18.43 -1.40 -11.55
N TYR A 467 17.67 -1.72 -10.51
CA TYR A 467 18.07 -1.58 -9.12
C TYR A 467 19.34 -2.39 -8.83
N GLU A 468 19.40 -3.67 -9.23
CA GLU A 468 20.60 -4.50 -9.10
C GLU A 468 21.81 -3.92 -9.86
N MET A 469 21.59 -3.42 -11.08
CA MET A 469 22.63 -2.75 -11.86
C MET A 469 23.15 -1.50 -11.14
N ALA A 470 22.27 -0.67 -10.58
CA ALA A 470 22.66 0.54 -9.88
C ALA A 470 23.50 0.21 -8.63
N LEU A 471 23.09 -0.78 -7.83
CA LEU A 471 23.89 -1.24 -6.68
C LEU A 471 25.23 -1.84 -7.12
N TRP A 472 25.24 -2.60 -8.21
CA TRP A 472 26.47 -3.14 -8.78
C TRP A 472 27.43 -2.03 -9.23
N ILE A 473 26.94 -0.98 -9.89
CA ILE A 473 27.74 0.21 -10.26
C ILE A 473 28.23 0.94 -9.01
N ALA A 474 27.34 1.19 -8.04
CA ALA A 474 27.67 1.87 -6.79
C ALA A 474 28.73 1.13 -5.95
N SER A 475 28.85 -0.19 -6.13
CA SER A 475 29.87 -1.04 -5.52
C SER A 475 31.11 -1.25 -6.40
N ASP A 476 31.45 -0.28 -7.25
CA ASP A 476 32.58 -0.34 -8.19
C ASP A 476 32.54 -1.55 -9.13
N CYS A 477 31.34 -1.83 -9.66
CA CYS A 477 31.06 -3.00 -10.49
C CYS A 477 31.32 -4.31 -9.72
N GLY A 478 30.87 -4.37 -8.47
CA GLY A 478 31.00 -5.53 -7.58
C GLY A 478 32.35 -5.68 -6.86
N ARG A 479 33.34 -4.83 -7.16
CA ARG A 479 34.69 -4.87 -6.55
C ARG A 479 34.74 -4.37 -5.11
N ASN A 480 33.80 -3.50 -4.73
CA ASN A 480 33.72 -2.93 -3.38
C ASN A 480 32.27 -2.89 -2.88
N ARG A 481 31.79 -4.04 -2.40
CA ARG A 481 30.42 -4.23 -1.91
C ARG A 481 30.05 -3.36 -0.71
N ASN A 482 31.04 -2.83 0.02
CA ASN A 482 30.81 -2.00 1.21
C ASN A 482 30.89 -0.50 0.93
N LYS A 483 31.20 -0.08 -0.31
CA LYS A 483 31.30 1.35 -0.66
C LYS A 483 30.00 2.09 -0.39
N TRP A 484 28.88 1.47 -0.72
CA TRP A 484 27.53 1.97 -0.48
C TRP A 484 26.77 0.90 0.31
N ILE A 485 26.33 1.25 1.51
CA ILE A 485 25.58 0.33 2.37
C ILE A 485 24.12 0.80 2.38
N VAL A 486 23.21 -0.07 1.94
CA VAL A 486 21.76 0.16 2.03
C VAL A 486 21.20 -0.82 3.06
N LYS A 487 20.65 -0.30 4.15
CA LYS A 487 19.95 -1.09 5.18
C LYS A 487 18.51 -0.59 5.33
N THR A 488 17.59 -1.53 5.45
CA THR A 488 16.18 -1.24 5.73
C THR A 488 15.77 -2.07 6.93
N PHE A 489 15.08 -1.46 7.90
CA PHE A 489 14.78 -2.08 9.20
C PHE A 489 13.28 -2.25 9.41
N GLU A 490 12.91 -3.38 10.02
CA GLU A 490 11.53 -3.83 10.22
C GLU A 490 10.95 -3.46 11.60
N VAL A 491 11.78 -3.12 12.59
CA VAL A 491 11.37 -3.09 14.01
C VAL A 491 11.64 -1.73 14.64
N LYS A 492 10.63 -1.22 15.37
CA LYS A 492 10.81 -0.16 16.38
C LYS A 492 11.97 -0.55 17.30
N THR A 493 13.14 0.07 17.11
CA THR A 493 14.41 -0.18 17.80
C THR A 493 15.19 -1.44 17.37
N ALA A 494 15.77 -1.43 16.16
CA ALA A 494 16.89 -2.31 15.82
C ALA A 494 18.24 -1.63 16.14
N SER A 495 19.07 -2.25 16.98
CA SER A 495 20.46 -1.80 17.21
C SER A 495 21.34 -2.17 16.02
N ILE A 496 22.08 -1.20 15.48
CA ILE A 496 22.95 -1.42 14.33
C ILE A 496 24.37 -1.77 14.78
N ASN A 497 24.83 -2.99 14.45
CA ASN A 497 26.27 -3.28 14.49
C ASN A 497 26.98 -2.61 13.29
N ALA A 498 27.87 -1.67 13.59
CA ALA A 498 28.48 -0.72 12.64
C ALA A 498 29.90 -1.11 12.17
N GLU A 499 30.37 -2.34 12.43
CA GLU A 499 31.75 -2.78 12.11
C GLU A 499 32.17 -2.55 10.65
N ASN A 500 31.22 -2.63 9.70
CA ASN A 500 31.49 -2.45 8.28
C ASN A 500 31.33 -1.00 7.77
N TRP A 501 30.87 -0.07 8.62
CA TRP A 501 30.56 1.30 8.22
C TRP A 501 31.80 2.17 8.01
N ARG A 502 32.91 1.85 8.69
CA ARG A 502 34.19 2.55 8.51
C ARG A 502 34.77 2.49 7.09
N PHE A 503 34.27 1.58 6.26
CA PHE A 503 34.69 1.40 4.87
C PHE A 503 33.66 1.92 3.86
N ALA A 504 32.53 2.45 4.34
CA ALA A 504 31.46 2.95 3.51
C ALA A 504 31.65 4.44 3.20
N ASN A 505 31.49 4.80 1.94
CA ASN A 505 31.44 6.20 1.51
C ASN A 505 30.05 6.80 1.77
N ARG A 506 29.01 5.96 1.64
CA ARG A 506 27.61 6.33 1.87
C ARG A 506 26.89 5.20 2.62
N VAL A 507 26.12 5.58 3.62
CA VAL A 507 25.23 4.67 4.35
C VAL A 507 23.81 5.21 4.24
N PHE A 508 22.91 4.37 3.76
CA PHE A 508 21.49 4.64 3.65
C PHE A 508 20.70 3.76 4.61
N ILE A 509 19.82 4.38 5.38
CA ILE A 509 19.00 3.72 6.38
C ILE A 509 17.56 4.17 6.20
N SER A 510 16.66 3.20 6.10
CA SER A 510 15.22 3.44 6.05
C SER A 510 14.52 2.62 7.15
N GLY A 511 13.61 3.26 7.88
CA GLY A 511 12.87 2.71 9.04
C GLY A 511 13.09 3.52 10.33
N GLU A 512 12.29 3.24 11.38
CA GLU A 512 12.49 3.84 12.72
C GLU A 512 13.68 3.19 13.43
N VAL A 513 14.81 3.92 13.54
CA VAL A 513 16.07 3.40 14.11
C VAL A 513 16.61 4.33 15.20
N GLU A 514 17.04 3.75 16.32
CA GLU A 514 17.93 4.42 17.29
C GLU A 514 19.39 4.24 16.86
N LEU A 515 20.05 5.34 16.49
CA LEU A 515 21.41 5.32 15.94
C LEU A 515 22.45 5.78 16.97
N SER A 516 23.44 4.92 17.23
CA SER A 516 24.75 5.33 17.75
C SER A 516 25.73 5.47 16.58
N LEU A 517 25.87 6.67 16.02
CA LEU A 517 26.73 6.91 14.85
C LEU A 517 28.22 6.88 15.25
N PRO A 518 29.08 6.10 14.57
CA PRO A 518 30.52 6.27 14.67
C PRO A 518 30.95 7.58 14.00
N ILE A 519 31.93 8.27 14.59
CA ILE A 519 32.37 9.66 14.28
C ILE A 519 32.96 9.79 12.85
N CYS A 520 33.18 8.71 12.10
CA CYS A 520 34.00 8.69 10.88
C CYS A 520 33.23 8.53 9.54
N LEU A 521 31.92 8.80 9.49
CA LEU A 521 31.15 8.69 8.24
C LEU A 521 31.21 9.98 7.41
N ILE A 522 31.45 9.84 6.10
CA ILE A 522 31.53 10.98 5.15
C ILE A 522 30.14 11.54 4.85
N SER A 523 29.13 10.68 4.66
CA SER A 523 27.73 11.07 4.54
C SER A 523 26.77 9.95 4.98
N VAL A 524 25.74 10.33 5.74
CA VAL A 524 24.65 9.43 6.19
C VAL A 524 23.34 10.07 5.77
N LEU A 525 22.55 9.35 4.98
CA LEU A 525 21.19 9.76 4.65
C LEU A 525 20.21 8.88 5.43
N ILE A 526 19.45 9.52 6.32
CA ILE A 526 18.40 8.87 7.12
C ILE A 526 17.07 9.30 6.51
N CYS A 527 16.37 8.37 5.88
CA CYS A 527 15.00 8.59 5.43
C CYS A 527 14.06 7.98 6.46
N CYS A 528 13.58 8.82 7.37
CA CYS A 528 12.43 8.50 8.21
C CYS A 528 11.18 8.66 7.32
N VAL A 529 10.56 7.55 6.93
CA VAL A 529 9.28 7.53 6.22
C VAL A 529 8.16 7.31 7.22
#